data_AF-A0AAP1RCU0-F1
#
_entry.id   AF-A0AAP1RCU0-F1
#
_cell.length_a   1.000
_cell.length_b   1.000
_cell.length_c   1.000
_cell.angle_alpha   90.00
_cell.angle_beta   90.00
_cell.angle_gamma   90.00
#
_symmetry.space_group_name_H-M   'P 1'
#
loop_
_entity.id
_entity.type
_entity.pdbx_description
1 polymer ?
#
loop_
_entity_poly.entity_id
_entity_poly.type
_entity_poly.pdbx_seq_one_letter_code
_entity_poly.pdbx_strand_id
1 'polypeptide(L)'
;VIRDYGRETAAARQTLLEKGSVLIRALESGSRVGMGMRMHHAQQQALLEEMAGQPGVRWFAVTDEQGTIVMHSNSGMMGKQLYSPQEMQQLHPGDEEAWRRIDSADGEPVLEIYRQFQPMFAAGMHRMRHMQQYAATTQA
;
A
#
# COMPACT_ATOMS: atom_id res chain seq x y z
N VAL A 1 23.14 9.68 30.23
CA VAL A 1 21.88 9.55 29.46
C VAL A 1 22.26 9.07 28.06
N ILE A 2 22.34 7.76 27.85
CA ILE A 2 22.53 7.19 26.51
C ILE A 2 21.13 7.21 25.90
N ARG A 3 20.84 8.21 25.08
CA ARG A 3 19.61 8.25 24.28
C ARG A 3 19.74 7.16 23.21
N ASP A 4 18.78 6.26 23.21
CA ASP A 4 18.70 5.12 22.31
C ASP A 4 18.23 5.59 20.92
N TYR A 5 19.07 6.34 20.20
CA TYR A 5 18.78 6.88 18.87
C TYR A 5 18.41 5.77 17.85
N GLY A 6 18.89 4.54 18.07
CA GLY A 6 18.54 3.36 17.27
C GLY A 6 17.12 2.86 17.53
N ARG A 7 16.68 2.79 18.80
CA ARG A 7 15.28 2.46 19.12
C ARG A 7 14.32 3.57 18.72
N GLU A 8 14.69 4.83 18.88
CA GLU A 8 13.82 5.96 18.50
C GLU A 8 13.52 5.96 17.00
N THR A 9 14.51 5.68 16.15
CA THR A 9 14.31 5.54 14.70
C THR A 9 13.56 4.27 14.30
N ALA A 10 13.79 3.15 15.00
CA ALA A 10 13.07 1.91 14.75
C ALA A 10 11.59 1.98 15.18
N ALA A 11 11.29 2.57 16.34
CA ALA A 11 9.94 2.76 16.85
C ALA A 11 9.15 3.78 16.01
N ALA A 12 9.80 4.89 15.61
CA ALA A 12 9.20 5.86 14.69
C ALA A 12 8.88 5.22 13.33
N ARG A 13 9.81 4.42 12.78
CA ARG A 13 9.55 3.66 11.56
C ARG A 13 8.41 2.69 11.74
N GLN A 14 8.39 1.91 12.82
CA GLN A 14 7.31 0.96 13.10
C GLN A 14 5.95 1.65 13.15
N THR A 15 5.87 2.82 13.80
CA THR A 15 4.66 3.65 13.83
C THR A 15 4.23 4.08 12.43
N LEU A 16 5.17 4.47 11.56
CA LEU A 16 4.86 4.83 10.18
C LEU A 16 4.38 3.62 9.36
N LEU A 17 4.98 2.45 9.57
CA LEU A 17 4.58 1.20 8.91
C LEU A 17 3.16 0.79 9.33
N GLU A 18 2.84 0.86 10.62
CA GLU A 18 1.50 0.58 11.15
C GLU A 18 0.47 1.54 10.59
N LYS A 19 0.78 2.85 10.56
CA LYS A 19 -0.09 3.87 9.93
C LYS A 19 -0.30 3.60 8.44
N GLY A 20 0.77 3.31 7.70
CA GLY A 20 0.67 3.03 6.27
C GLY A 20 -0.14 1.78 5.97
N SER A 21 0.06 0.70 6.73
CA SER A 21 -0.73 -0.54 6.60
C SER A 21 -2.22 -0.29 6.83
N VAL A 22 -2.58 0.48 7.87
CA VAL A 22 -3.98 0.87 8.13
C VAL A 22 -4.56 1.66 6.96
N LEU A 23 -3.81 2.61 6.40
CA LEU A 23 -4.29 3.42 5.29
C LEU A 23 -4.45 2.60 4.00
N ILE A 24 -3.53 1.70 3.65
CA ILE A 24 -3.68 0.85 2.47
C ILE A 24 -4.92 -0.03 2.61
N ARG A 25 -5.13 -0.64 3.78
CA ARG A 25 -6.31 -1.47 4.06
C ARG A 25 -7.61 -0.66 4.02
N ALA A 26 -7.58 0.59 4.49
CA ALA A 26 -8.72 1.50 4.40
C ALA A 26 -9.06 1.82 2.93
N LEU A 27 -8.05 2.06 2.09
CA LEU A 27 -8.24 2.31 0.66
C LEU A 27 -8.83 1.09 -0.06
N GLU A 28 -8.30 -0.11 0.19
CA GLU A 28 -8.82 -1.36 -0.37
C GLU A 28 -10.26 -1.64 0.07
N SER A 29 -10.57 -1.38 1.34
CA SER A 29 -11.92 -1.53 1.90
C SER A 29 -12.90 -0.51 1.32
N GLY A 30 -12.50 0.76 1.23
CA GLY A 30 -13.30 1.81 0.61
C GLY A 30 -13.57 1.53 -0.87
N SER A 31 -12.56 1.05 -1.59
CA SER A 31 -12.68 0.64 -3.00
C SER A 31 -13.66 -0.53 -3.17
N ARG A 32 -13.61 -1.53 -2.27
CA ARG A 32 -14.55 -2.66 -2.26
C ARG A 32 -15.99 -2.22 -2.07
N VAL A 33 -16.25 -1.35 -1.10
CA VAL A 33 -17.58 -0.79 -0.86
C VAL A 33 -18.03 0.01 -2.08
N GLY A 34 -17.14 0.83 -2.64
CA GLY A 34 -17.40 1.60 -3.86
C GLY A 34 -17.82 0.74 -5.04
N MET A 35 -17.16 -0.41 -5.27
CA MET A 35 -17.55 -1.35 -6.31
C MET A 35 -18.95 -1.93 -6.08
N GLY A 36 -19.31 -2.27 -4.82
CA GLY A 36 -20.66 -2.73 -4.46
C GLY A 36 -21.75 -1.66 -4.65
N MET A 37 -21.38 -0.39 -4.53
CA MET A 37 -22.28 0.76 -4.66
C MET A 37 -22.27 1.41 -6.06
N ARG A 38 -21.56 0.85 -7.04
CA ARG A 38 -21.36 1.43 -8.39
C ARG A 38 -20.81 2.86 -8.35
N MET A 39 -19.86 3.08 -7.45
CA MET A 39 -19.17 4.35 -7.26
C MET A 39 -18.49 4.80 -8.56
N HIS A 40 -18.65 6.07 -8.90
CA HIS A 40 -18.05 6.68 -10.10
C HIS A 40 -16.60 7.08 -9.86
N HIS A 41 -15.82 7.22 -10.94
CA HIS A 41 -14.41 7.65 -10.90
C HIS A 41 -14.17 8.92 -10.07
N ALA A 42 -15.09 9.90 -10.13
CA ALA A 42 -14.97 11.14 -9.35
C ALA A 42 -14.97 10.89 -7.83
N GLN A 43 -15.74 9.91 -7.37
CA GLN A 43 -15.80 9.55 -5.96
C GLN A 43 -14.52 8.80 -5.54
N GLN A 44 -13.94 7.99 -6.44
CA GLN A 44 -12.68 7.28 -6.17
C GLN A 44 -11.52 8.28 -6.04
N GLN A 45 -11.49 9.27 -6.93
CA GLN A 45 -10.54 10.37 -6.87
C GLN A 45 -10.66 11.14 -5.55
N ALA A 46 -11.89 11.52 -5.15
CA ALA A 46 -12.14 12.21 -3.90
C ALA A 46 -11.66 11.40 -2.67
N LEU A 47 -11.87 10.08 -2.67
CA LEU A 47 -11.36 9.21 -1.60
C LEU A 47 -9.83 9.27 -1.49
N LEU A 48 -9.10 9.15 -2.60
CA LEU A 48 -7.63 9.24 -2.57
C LEU A 48 -7.15 10.63 -2.12
N GLU A 49 -7.83 11.70 -2.54
CA GLU A 49 -7.53 13.07 -2.13
C GLU A 49 -7.74 13.27 -0.63
N GLU A 50 -8.87 12.81 -0.07
CA GLU A 50 -9.16 12.87 1.36
C GLU A 50 -8.14 12.06 2.19
N MET A 51 -7.77 10.88 1.71
CA MET A 51 -6.78 10.03 2.38
C MET A 51 -5.38 10.64 2.33
N ALA A 52 -5.00 11.33 1.26
CA ALA A 52 -3.74 12.07 1.19
C ALA A 52 -3.73 13.34 2.05
N GLY A 53 -4.91 13.86 2.43
CA GLY A 53 -5.03 14.95 3.41
C GLY A 53 -4.64 14.56 4.84
N GLN A 54 -4.39 13.28 5.13
CA GLN A 54 -3.96 12.83 6.45
C GLN A 54 -2.54 13.34 6.78
N PRO A 55 -2.28 13.80 8.03
CA PRO A 55 -0.96 14.26 8.43
C PRO A 55 0.13 13.20 8.22
N GLY A 56 1.20 13.59 7.52
CA GLY A 56 2.34 12.71 7.24
C GLY A 56 2.18 11.79 6.03
N VAL A 57 1.06 11.89 5.29
CA VAL A 57 0.91 11.23 3.99
C VAL A 57 1.37 12.17 2.89
N ARG A 58 2.25 11.69 2.00
CA ARG A 58 2.69 12.48 0.84
C ARG A 58 1.80 12.31 -0.37
N TRP A 59 1.41 11.07 -0.67
CA TRP A 59 0.54 10.74 -1.79
C TRP A 59 -0.03 9.33 -1.64
N PHE A 60 -1.12 9.06 -2.36
CA PHE A 60 -1.58 7.71 -2.70
C PHE A 60 -1.46 7.51 -4.20
N ALA A 61 -0.99 6.34 -4.62
CA ALA A 61 -0.96 5.94 -6.01
C ALA A 61 -1.31 4.46 -6.13
N VAL A 62 -1.98 4.12 -7.21
CA VAL A 62 -2.11 2.75 -7.71
C VAL A 62 -1.56 2.76 -9.12
N THR A 63 -0.71 1.79 -9.43
CA THR A 63 -0.12 1.62 -10.76
C THR A 63 -0.59 0.32 -11.40
N ASP A 64 -0.47 0.24 -12.72
CA ASP A 64 -0.45 -1.05 -13.42
C ASP A 64 0.90 -1.78 -13.23
N GLU A 65 1.03 -2.96 -13.83
CA GLU A 65 2.24 -3.79 -13.78
C GLU A 65 3.45 -3.15 -14.46
N GLN A 66 3.22 -2.16 -15.32
CA GLN A 66 4.25 -1.43 -16.05
C GLN A 66 4.73 -0.22 -15.25
N GLY A 67 4.02 0.15 -14.17
CA GLY A 67 4.31 1.28 -13.31
C GLY A 67 3.63 2.58 -13.74
N THR A 68 2.65 2.50 -14.65
CA THR A 68 1.81 3.63 -15.05
C THR A 68 0.76 3.89 -13.98
N ILE A 69 0.59 5.14 -13.59
CA ILE A 69 -0.39 5.55 -12.59
C ILE A 69 -1.81 5.38 -13.15
N VAL A 70 -2.60 4.50 -12.51
CA VAL A 70 -4.04 4.32 -12.80
C VAL A 70 -4.92 5.12 -11.85
N MET A 71 -4.46 5.39 -10.63
CA MET A 71 -5.12 6.28 -9.66
C MET A 71 -4.07 7.02 -8.85
N HIS A 72 -4.32 8.30 -8.52
CA HIS A 72 -3.43 9.08 -7.69
C HIS A 72 -4.18 10.14 -6.88
N SER A 73 -3.71 10.48 -5.69
CA SER A 73 -4.24 11.58 -4.87
C SER A 73 -4.01 12.99 -5.44
N ASN A 74 -3.45 13.07 -6.64
CA ASN A 74 -3.28 14.27 -7.45
C ASN A 74 -3.67 13.85 -8.86
N SER A 75 -4.86 14.26 -9.30
CA SER A 75 -5.43 13.87 -10.58
C SER A 75 -4.53 14.19 -11.77
N GLY A 76 -3.68 15.22 -11.66
CA GLY A 76 -2.68 15.59 -12.67
C GLY A 76 -1.53 14.60 -12.84
N MET A 77 -1.48 13.53 -12.03
CA MET A 77 -0.49 12.45 -12.13
C MET A 77 -1.03 11.21 -12.85
N MET A 78 -2.35 11.09 -13.05
CA MET A 78 -2.90 9.92 -13.73
C MET A 78 -2.35 9.77 -15.16
N GLY A 79 -2.04 8.54 -15.55
CA GLY A 79 -1.44 8.20 -16.84
C GLY A 79 0.05 8.49 -16.96
N LYS A 80 0.70 9.08 -15.95
CA LYS A 80 2.15 9.25 -15.92
C LYS A 80 2.84 7.98 -15.43
N GLN A 81 4.11 7.85 -15.78
CA GLN A 81 4.98 6.80 -15.26
C GLN A 81 5.42 7.16 -13.84
N LEU A 82 5.12 6.30 -12.85
CA LEU A 82 5.66 6.43 -11.49
C LEU A 82 6.93 5.58 -11.33
N TYR A 83 6.91 4.36 -11.85
CA TYR A 83 8.04 3.43 -11.84
C TYR A 83 8.28 2.93 -13.24
N SER A 84 9.52 2.70 -13.63
CA SER A 84 9.82 1.95 -14.85
C SER A 84 9.38 0.48 -14.73
N PRO A 85 9.16 -0.24 -15.85
CA PRO A 85 8.87 -1.67 -15.81
C PRO A 85 9.95 -2.49 -15.09
N GLN A 86 11.21 -2.07 -15.18
CA GLN A 86 12.33 -2.70 -14.48
C GLN A 86 12.24 -2.50 -12.96
N GLU A 87 11.87 -1.29 -12.52
CA GLU A 87 11.63 -1.03 -11.09
C GLU A 87 10.44 -1.82 -10.57
N MET A 88 9.35 -1.93 -11.33
CA MET A 88 8.20 -2.77 -10.95
C MET A 88 8.60 -4.24 -10.75
N GLN A 89 9.45 -4.77 -11.62
CA GLN A 89 9.99 -6.13 -11.47
C GLN A 89 10.84 -6.29 -10.20
N GLN A 90 11.62 -5.27 -9.83
CA GLN A 90 12.43 -5.28 -8.62
C GLN A 90 11.59 -5.12 -7.35
N LEU A 91 10.56 -4.28 -7.39
CA LEU A 91 9.61 -4.08 -6.30
C LEU A 91 8.84 -5.36 -5.98
N HIS A 92 8.45 -6.09 -7.02
CA HIS A 92 7.73 -7.36 -6.93
C HIS A 92 6.60 -7.34 -5.87
N PRO A 93 5.63 -6.41 -5.99
CA PRO A 93 4.60 -6.23 -4.98
C PRO A 93 3.76 -7.50 -4.80
N GLY A 94 3.71 -8.01 -3.57
CA GLY A 94 2.93 -9.20 -3.20
C GLY A 94 1.77 -8.88 -2.27
N ASP A 95 1.22 -9.94 -1.66
CA ASP A 95 0.09 -9.85 -0.71
C ASP A 95 0.46 -9.21 0.63
N GLU A 96 1.75 -9.10 0.95
CA GLU A 96 2.24 -8.51 2.20
C GLU A 96 2.75 -7.09 1.97
N GLU A 97 2.62 -6.24 2.99
CA GLU A 97 3.18 -4.88 2.94
C GLU A 97 4.71 -4.92 2.92
N ALA A 98 5.30 -4.35 1.88
CA ALA A 98 6.72 -4.06 1.78
C ALA A 98 6.94 -2.54 1.92
N TRP A 99 8.17 -2.15 2.22
CA TRP A 99 8.52 -0.74 2.35
C TRP A 99 9.95 -0.48 1.92
N ARG A 100 10.21 0.74 1.45
CA ARG A 100 11.55 1.26 1.18
C ARG A 100 11.61 2.75 1.49
N ARG A 101 12.84 3.26 1.64
CA ARG A 101 13.07 4.71 1.68
C ARG A 101 13.34 5.19 0.26
N ILE A 102 12.69 6.28 -0.12
CA ILE A 102 12.95 6.97 -1.39
C ILE A 102 13.35 8.41 -1.08
N ASP A 103 14.31 8.91 -1.85
CA ASP A 103 14.67 10.32 -1.81
C ASP A 103 13.61 11.10 -2.60
N SER A 104 12.96 12.08 -1.96
CA SER A 104 12.03 12.96 -2.65
C SER A 104 12.79 14.10 -3.32
N ALA A 105 12.22 14.65 -4.40
CA ALA A 105 12.78 15.81 -5.11
C ALA A 105 13.02 17.03 -4.19
N ASP A 106 12.27 17.10 -3.10
CA ASP A 106 12.29 18.20 -2.12
C ASP A 106 13.29 17.97 -0.98
N GLY A 107 14.10 16.90 -1.06
CA GLY A 107 15.15 16.57 -0.08
C GLY A 107 14.69 15.84 1.18
N GLU A 108 13.38 15.78 1.43
CA GLU A 108 12.82 15.04 2.56
C GLU A 108 12.65 13.55 2.20
N PRO A 109 13.29 12.62 2.95
CA PRO A 109 13.17 11.20 2.68
C PRO A 109 11.75 10.71 2.99
N VAL A 110 11.18 9.95 2.06
CA VAL A 110 9.83 9.38 2.20
C VAL A 110 9.95 7.89 2.47
N LEU A 111 9.15 7.39 3.41
CA LEU A 111 8.96 5.97 3.60
C LEU A 111 7.81 5.51 2.70
N GLU A 112 8.16 4.92 1.56
CA GLU A 112 7.19 4.34 0.65
C GLU A 112 6.78 2.95 1.16
N ILE A 113 5.47 2.75 1.32
CA ILE A 113 4.88 1.49 1.77
C ILE A 113 3.96 1.03 0.66
N TYR A 114 4.15 -0.21 0.20
CA TYR A 114 3.49 -0.72 -1.00
C TYR A 114 3.14 -2.20 -0.83
N ARG A 115 2.11 -2.63 -1.57
CA ARG A 115 1.68 -4.02 -1.73
C ARG A 115 0.88 -4.14 -3.02
N GLN A 116 0.59 -5.36 -3.45
CA GLN A 116 -0.33 -5.59 -4.53
C GLN A 116 -1.73 -5.10 -4.11
N PHE A 117 -2.30 -4.19 -4.91
CA PHE A 117 -3.63 -3.66 -4.65
C PHE A 117 -4.70 -4.72 -4.95
N GLN A 118 -5.40 -5.19 -3.92
CA GLN A 118 -6.42 -6.23 -4.04
C GLN A 118 -7.78 -5.74 -3.51
N PRO A 119 -8.46 -4.86 -4.26
CA PRO A 119 -9.75 -4.31 -3.84
C PRO A 119 -10.85 -5.38 -3.81
N MET A 120 -10.60 -6.54 -4.44
CA MET A 120 -11.35 -7.77 -4.28
C MET A 120 -10.47 -8.80 -3.56
N PHE A 121 -10.50 -8.83 -2.22
CA PHE A 121 -9.99 -9.97 -1.45
C PHE A 121 -10.50 -11.25 -2.08
N ALA A 122 -9.60 -12.13 -2.53
CA ALA A 122 -9.88 -13.54 -2.65
C ALA A 122 -10.03 -14.11 -1.23
N ALA A 123 -11.12 -13.76 -0.54
CA ALA A 123 -11.42 -14.19 0.82
C ALA A 123 -11.52 -15.74 0.96
N GLY A 124 -11.42 -16.48 -0.15
CA GLY A 124 -11.37 -17.94 -0.19
C GLY A 124 -9.97 -18.59 -0.17
N MET A 125 -8.88 -17.89 -0.51
CA MET A 125 -7.57 -18.56 -0.72
C MET A 125 -6.65 -18.57 0.51
N HIS A 126 -6.70 -17.54 1.36
CA HIS A 126 -5.89 -17.51 2.59
C HIS A 126 -6.40 -18.48 3.68
N ARG A 127 -7.70 -18.80 3.70
CA ARG A 127 -8.25 -19.78 4.66
C ARG A 127 -7.88 -21.23 4.32
N MET A 128 -7.66 -21.53 3.03
CA MET A 128 -7.28 -22.89 2.60
C MET A 128 -5.80 -23.19 2.87
N ARG A 129 -4.88 -22.22 2.70
CA ARG A 129 -3.46 -22.44 3.02
C ARG A 129 -3.20 -22.73 4.49
N HIS A 130 -3.99 -22.14 5.39
CA HIS A 130 -3.85 -22.40 6.83
C HIS A 130 -4.51 -23.72 7.27
N MET A 131 -5.53 -24.24 6.57
CA MET A 131 -6.10 -25.57 6.85
C MET A 131 -5.23 -26.72 6.33
N GLN A 132 -4.47 -26.50 5.24
CA GLN A 132 -3.63 -27.55 4.66
C GLN A 132 -2.39 -27.86 5.53
N GLN A 133 -1.93 -26.90 6.34
CA GLN A 133 -0.86 -27.13 7.33
C GLN A 133 -1.33 -27.94 8.54
N TYR A 134 -2.60 -27.81 8.97
CA TYR A 134 -3.13 -28.64 10.06
C TYR A 134 -3.40 -30.08 9.62
N ALA A 135 -3.81 -30.31 8.36
CA ALA A 135 -4.01 -31.65 7.83
C ALA A 135 -2.71 -32.46 7.66
N ALA A 136 -1.56 -31.78 7.49
CA ALA A 136 -0.25 -32.42 7.37
C ALA A 136 0.41 -32.75 8.73
N THR A 137 -0.14 -32.28 9.86
CA THR A 137 0.47 -32.46 11.19
C THR A 137 -0.31 -33.43 12.09
N THR A 138 -1.23 -34.22 11.53
CA THR A 138 -1.98 -35.26 12.27
C THR A 138 -1.84 -36.64 11.61
N GLN A 139 -0.70 -36.89 10.99
CA GLN A 139 -0.27 -38.25 10.63
C GLN A 139 1.23 -38.39 10.95
N ALA A 140 1.52 -38.59 12.24
CA ALA A 140 2.77 -39.17 12.74
C ALA A 140 2.44 -39.91 14.05
#